data_AF-A0A8J6XAC7-F1
#
_entry.id   AF-A0A8J6XAC7-F1
#
_cell.length_a   1.000
_cell.length_b   1.000
_cell.length_c   1.000
_cell.angle_alpha   90.00
_cell.angle_beta   90.00
_cell.angle_gamma   90.00
#
_symmetry.space_group_name_H-M   'P 1'
#
loop_
_entity.id
_entity.type
_entity.pdbx_description
1 polymer ?
#
loop_
_entity_poly.entity_id
_entity_poly.type
_entity_poly.pdbx_seq_one_letter_code
_entity_poly.pdbx_strand_id
1 'polypeptide(L)'
;MNKKIVYPAYYRIILREITPQGGQWEFIKPKVFFNPLNLPIPSDIEWASGTTKKKVVTELFRLSMGKPGYYLANLMERKYYYCGSDWEDVRKTLLSLGIGRVDPMES
;
A
#
# COMPACT_ATOMS: atom_id res chain seq x y z
N MET A 1 -9.75 -3.85 18.38
CA MET A 1 -10.41 -4.13 17.08
C MET A 1 -9.34 -4.42 16.04
N ASN A 2 -9.44 -5.55 15.34
CA ASN A 2 -8.48 -5.95 14.32
C ASN A 2 -8.73 -5.11 13.05
N LYS A 3 -7.96 -4.03 12.83
CA LYS A 3 -8.21 -3.05 11.76
C LYS A 3 -7.83 -3.64 10.39
N LYS A 4 -8.76 -4.38 9.77
CA LYS A 4 -8.59 -4.85 8.39
C LYS A 4 -8.83 -3.70 7.42
N ILE A 5 -7.94 -3.55 6.44
CA ILE A 5 -8.10 -2.61 5.32
C ILE A 5 -8.35 -3.46 4.06
N VAL A 6 -9.37 -3.10 3.31
CA VAL A 6 -9.67 -3.68 1.99
C VAL A 6 -9.38 -2.62 0.95
N TYR A 7 -8.63 -2.98 -0.09
CA TYR A 7 -8.21 -2.07 -1.15
C TYR A 7 -8.10 -2.84 -2.49
N PRO A 8 -8.13 -2.16 -3.65
CA PRO A 8 -8.03 -2.81 -4.95
C PRO A 8 -6.71 -3.55 -5.15
N ALA A 9 -6.74 -4.68 -5.86
CA ALA A 9 -5.58 -5.58 -5.99
C ALA A 9 -4.33 -4.93 -6.62
N TYR A 10 -4.48 -3.85 -7.39
CA TYR A 10 -3.39 -3.11 -8.03
C TYR A 10 -2.72 -2.08 -7.11
N TYR A 11 -3.18 -1.96 -5.86
CA TYR A 11 -2.49 -1.19 -4.83
C TYR A 11 -1.53 -2.07 -4.02
N ARG A 12 -0.48 -1.45 -3.49
CA ARG A 12 0.41 -2.04 -2.48
C ARG A 12 0.52 -1.11 -1.29
N ILE A 13 0.46 -1.69 -0.10
CA ILE A 13 0.89 -1.03 1.13
C ILE A 13 2.32 -1.47 1.43
N ILE A 14 3.21 -0.51 1.64
CA ILE A 14 4.62 -0.75 1.91
C ILE A 14 4.98 -0.06 3.23
N LEU A 15 5.62 -0.78 4.14
CA LEU A 15 6.15 -0.21 5.39
C LEU A 15 7.65 0.09 5.20
N ARG A 16 8.08 1.28 5.62
CA ARG A 16 9.48 1.63 5.77
C ARG A 16 9.85 1.68 7.23
N GLU A 17 10.73 0.78 7.64
CA GLU A 17 11.32 0.79 8.97
C GLU A 17 12.78 1.23 8.91
N ILE A 18 13.24 1.85 9.99
CA ILE A 18 14.65 2.15 10.22
C ILE A 18 15.07 1.34 11.43
N THR A 19 15.94 0.36 11.22
CA THR A 19 16.51 -0.48 12.27
C THR A 19 17.97 -0.08 12.50
N PRO A 20 18.60 -0.53 13.59
CA PRO A 20 20.05 -0.36 13.78
C PRO A 20 20.90 -0.93 12.64
N GLN A 21 20.37 -1.90 11.89
CA GLN A 21 21.02 -2.53 10.74
C GLN A 21 20.78 -1.78 9.41
N GLY A 22 19.93 -0.75 9.40
CA GLY A 22 19.65 0.09 8.23
C GLY A 22 18.17 0.26 7.94
N GLY A 23 17.86 0.85 6.78
CA GLY A 23 16.48 1.04 6.33
C GLY A 23 15.93 -0.17 5.58
N GLN A 24 14.75 -0.65 5.96
CA GLN A 24 14.09 -1.79 5.32
C GLN A 24 12.73 -1.41 4.76
N TRP A 25 12.45 -1.87 3.55
CA TRP A 25 11.16 -1.71 2.89
C TRP A 25 10.44 -3.05 2.85
N GLU A 26 9.31 -3.14 3.55
CA GLU A 26 8.48 -4.33 3.61
C GLU A 26 7.22 -4.13 2.74
N PHE A 27 7.05 -5.00 1.75
CA PHE A 27 5.82 -5.07 0.97
C PHE A 27 4.82 -5.95 1.71
N ILE A 28 3.81 -5.34 2.32
CA ILE A 28 2.83 -6.05 3.14
C ILE A 28 2.03 -6.99 2.25
N LYS A 29 2.07 -8.29 2.57
CA LYS A 29 1.40 -9.33 1.79
C LYS A 29 -0.13 -9.25 2.00
N PRO A 30 -0.92 -8.90 0.97
CA PRO A 30 -2.36 -8.91 1.11
C PRO A 30 -2.92 -10.34 1.09
N LYS A 31 -4.09 -10.51 1.70
CA LYS A 31 -4.94 -11.68 1.50
C LYS A 31 -6.09 -11.32 0.59
N VAL A 32 -6.39 -12.19 -0.38
CA VAL A 32 -7.53 -12.04 -1.28
C VAL A 32 -8.81 -12.08 -0.46
N PHE A 33 -9.62 -11.03 -0.59
CA PHE A 33 -10.92 -10.93 0.07
C PHE A 33 -12.06 -11.27 -0.89
N PHE A 34 -11.99 -10.76 -2.13
CA PHE A 34 -13.05 -10.91 -3.13
C PHE A 34 -12.45 -10.91 -4.54
N ASN A 35 -12.81 -11.90 -5.38
CA ASN A 35 -12.36 -12.04 -6.78
C ASN A 35 -13.52 -12.63 -7.62
N PRO A 36 -14.48 -11.81 -8.08
CA PRO A 36 -15.71 -12.29 -8.71
C PRO A 36 -15.47 -12.96 -10.07
N LEU A 37 -14.38 -12.60 -10.74
CA LEU A 37 -14.02 -13.14 -12.06
C LEU A 37 -13.17 -14.42 -11.96
N ASN A 38 -12.83 -14.85 -10.74
CA ASN A 38 -11.94 -15.97 -10.46
C ASN A 38 -10.63 -15.93 -11.27
N LEU A 39 -10.12 -14.72 -11.54
CA LEU A 39 -8.92 -14.52 -12.34
C LEU A 39 -7.68 -14.95 -11.56
N PRO A 40 -6.64 -15.46 -12.24
CA PRO A 40 -5.35 -15.70 -11.61
C PRO A 40 -4.80 -14.42 -10.98
N ILE A 41 -4.30 -14.53 -9.76
CA ILE A 41 -3.69 -13.39 -9.06
C ILE A 41 -2.18 -13.55 -9.18
N PRO A 42 -1.47 -12.62 -9.84
CA PRO A 42 -0.03 -12.71 -9.99
C PRO A 42 0.65 -12.75 -8.61
N SER A 43 1.64 -13.62 -8.46
CA SER A 43 2.48 -13.65 -7.26
C SER A 43 3.31 -12.37 -7.11
N ASP A 44 3.75 -11.80 -8.23
CA ASP A 44 4.45 -10.52 -8.35
C ASP A 44 3.61 -9.54 -9.17
N ILE A 45 2.78 -8.75 -8.50
CA ILE A 45 1.90 -7.78 -9.17
C ILE A 45 2.69 -6.55 -9.66
N GLU A 46 3.85 -6.26 -9.07
CA GLU A 46 4.73 -5.19 -9.53
C GLU A 46 5.20 -5.50 -10.95
N TRP A 47 5.68 -6.72 -11.19
CA TRP A 47 6.04 -7.19 -12.52
C TRP A 47 4.84 -7.20 -13.47
N ALA A 48 3.69 -7.71 -13.02
CA ALA A 48 2.46 -7.73 -13.83
C ALA A 48 1.97 -6.32 -14.21
N SER A 49 2.30 -5.30 -13.41
CA SER A 49 2.01 -3.89 -13.68
C SER A 49 3.10 -3.18 -14.50
N GLY A 50 4.10 -3.92 -15.01
CA GLY A 50 5.20 -3.39 -15.81
C GLY A 50 6.25 -2.63 -15.00
N THR A 51 6.38 -2.90 -13.71
CA THR A 51 7.38 -2.28 -12.82
C THR A 51 8.16 -3.35 -12.02
N THR A 52 8.96 -2.92 -11.05
CA THR A 52 9.64 -3.81 -10.11
C THR A 52 9.57 -3.23 -8.70
N LYS A 53 9.70 -4.07 -7.68
CA LYS A 53 9.79 -3.61 -6.28
C LYS A 53 10.88 -2.56 -6.08
N LYS A 54 12.03 -2.72 -6.75
CA LYS A 54 13.14 -1.74 -6.70
C LYS A 54 12.73 -0.37 -7.25
N LYS A 55 12.02 -0.34 -8.39
CA LYS A 55 11.51 0.92 -8.98
C LYS A 55 10.48 1.56 -8.06
N VAL A 56 9.54 0.77 -7.52
CA VAL A 56 8.54 1.25 -6.55
C VAL A 56 9.24 1.90 -5.36
N VAL A 57 10.17 1.20 -4.71
CA VAL A 57 10.92 1.73 -3.56
C VAL A 57 11.69 3.01 -3.89
N THR A 58 12.25 3.11 -5.10
CA THR A 58 12.95 4.32 -5.56
C THR A 58 12.00 5.51 -5.64
N GLU A 59 10.79 5.33 -6.16
CA GLU A 59 9.78 6.39 -6.22
C GLU A 59 9.27 6.78 -4.81
N LEU A 60 9.03 5.79 -3.94
CA LEU A 60 8.65 6.05 -2.54
C LEU A 60 9.75 6.83 -1.80
N PHE A 61 11.01 6.49 -2.03
CA PHE A 61 12.14 7.20 -1.45
C PHE A 61 12.19 8.65 -1.92
N ARG A 62 11.99 8.91 -3.22
CA ARG A 62 11.97 10.28 -3.78
C ARG A 62 10.81 11.12 -3.23
N LEU A 63 9.65 10.51 -3.03
CA LEU A 63 8.43 11.19 -2.59
C LEU A 63 8.58 11.86 -1.21
N SER A 64 9.25 11.20 -0.26
CA SER A 64 9.31 11.66 1.13
C SER A 64 10.69 11.48 1.75
N MET A 65 11.73 11.55 0.92
CA MET A 65 13.14 11.33 1.31
C MET A 65 13.34 10.03 2.12
N GLY A 66 12.53 9.00 1.84
CA GLY A 66 12.58 7.72 2.53
C GLY A 66 12.19 7.77 4.02
N LYS A 67 11.35 8.74 4.43
CA LYS A 67 10.81 8.84 5.79
C LYS A 67 10.23 7.51 6.30
N PRO A 68 10.44 7.11 7.56
CA PRO A 68 9.81 5.92 8.12
C PRO A 68 8.28 6.04 8.16
N GLY A 69 7.60 4.90 8.06
CA GLY A 69 6.14 4.79 8.08
C GLY A 69 5.57 4.05 6.87
N TYR A 70 4.25 4.14 6.74
CA TYR A 70 3.50 3.48 5.68
C TYR A 70 3.42 4.33 4.42
N TYR A 71 3.49 3.62 3.30
CA TYR A 71 3.34 4.15 1.96
C TYR A 71 2.27 3.35 1.21
N LEU A 72 1.67 3.99 0.23
CA LEU A 72 0.71 3.39 -0.68
C LEU A 72 1.19 3.59 -2.12
N ALA A 73 1.22 2.53 -2.90
CA ALA A 73 1.54 2.58 -4.33
C ALA A 73 0.34 2.10 -5.15
N ASN A 74 -0.20 2.97 -6.00
CA ASN A 74 -1.10 2.58 -7.08
C ASN A 74 -0.23 2.15 -8.27
N LEU A 75 -0.11 0.85 -8.50
CA LEU A 75 0.75 0.32 -9.56
C LEU A 75 0.17 0.50 -10.96
N MET A 76 -1.15 0.58 -11.07
CA MET A 76 -1.85 0.79 -12.34
C MET A 76 -1.63 2.21 -12.86
N GLU A 77 -1.79 3.22 -12.00
CA GLU A 77 -1.63 4.64 -12.38
C GLU A 77 -0.23 5.19 -12.11
N ARG A 78 0.67 4.40 -11.49
CA ARG A 78 2.01 4.81 -11.05
C ARG A 78 1.98 6.04 -10.13
N LYS A 79 1.00 6.09 -9.23
CA LYS A 79 0.89 7.13 -8.20
C LYS A 79 1.33 6.59 -6.85
N TYR A 80 2.00 7.43 -6.07
CA TYR A 80 2.63 7.06 -4.81
C TYR A 80 2.26 8.05 -3.72
N TYR A 81 2.05 7.54 -2.50
CA TYR A 81 1.62 8.33 -1.37
C TYR A 81 2.39 7.92 -0.11
N TYR A 82 2.77 8.91 0.70
CA TYR A 82 3.17 8.69 2.08
C TYR A 82 1.91 8.80 2.94
N CYS A 83 1.63 7.78 3.73
CA CYS A 83 0.41 7.69 4.52
C CYS A 83 0.64 8.29 5.92
N GLY A 84 1.70 7.88 6.61
CA GLY A 84 1.95 8.25 8.00
C GLY A 84 2.62 7.13 8.79
N SER A 85 2.63 7.22 10.12
CA SER A 85 3.24 6.22 11.00
C SER A 85 2.28 5.09 11.36
N ASP A 86 0.97 5.31 11.21
CA ASP A 86 -0.03 4.43 11.77
C ASP A 86 -0.89 3.77 10.70
N TRP A 87 -1.41 2.60 11.03
CA TRP A 87 -2.32 1.87 10.13
C TRP A 87 -3.61 2.66 9.83
N GLU A 88 -4.02 3.54 10.75
CA GLU A 88 -5.15 4.44 10.53
C GLU A 88 -4.87 5.49 9.45
N ASP A 89 -3.62 5.94 9.31
CA ASP A 89 -3.28 6.92 8.30
C ASP A 89 -3.34 6.32 6.88
N VAL A 90 -3.03 5.02 6.76
CA VAL A 90 -3.26 4.26 5.53
C VAL A 90 -4.75 4.26 5.17
N ARG A 91 -5.62 4.02 6.16
CA ARG A 91 -7.07 4.07 5.95
C ARG A 91 -7.53 5.46 5.52
N LYS A 92 -7.10 6.52 6.20
CA LYS A 92 -7.42 7.91 5.84
C LYS A 92 -6.97 8.26 4.43
N THR A 93 -5.77 7.82 4.05
CA THR A 93 -5.24 8.02 2.69
C THR A 93 -6.08 7.28 1.64
N LEU A 94 -6.52 6.06 1.92
CA LEU A 94 -7.41 5.34 1.00
C LEU A 94 -8.77 6.04 0.87
N LEU A 95 -9.34 6.51 1.98
CA LEU A 95 -10.60 7.25 1.98
C LEU A 95 -10.49 8.57 1.19
N SER A 96 -9.39 9.31 1.32
CA SER A 96 -9.18 10.54 0.54
C SER A 96 -9.02 10.28 -0.96
N LEU A 97 -8.65 9.06 -1.34
CA LEU A 97 -8.61 8.57 -2.73
C LEU A 97 -9.95 7.97 -3.20
N GLY A 98 -11.01 8.04 -2.39
CA GLY A 98 -12.31 7.47 -2.71
C GLY A 98 -12.39 5.94 -2.59
N ILE A 99 -11.44 5.32 -1.88
CA ILE A 99 -11.38 3.87 -1.68
C ILE A 99 -11.88 3.51 -0.28
N GLY A 100 -12.95 2.71 -0.24
CA GLY A 100 -13.62 2.31 0.99
C GLY A 100 -14.75 3.26 1.36
N ARG A 101 -15.22 3.16 2.61
CA ARG A 101 -16.26 4.02 3.17
C ARG A 101 -15.99 4.21 4.66
N VAL A 102 -16.39 5.36 5.19
CA VAL A 102 -16.49 5.55 6.65
C VAL A 102 -17.65 4.66 7.12
N ASP A 103 -17.44 3.93 8.20
CA ASP A 103 -18.53 3.13 8.79
C ASP A 103 -19.58 4.09 9.38
N PRO A 104 -20.87 3.96 9.06
CA PRO A 104 -21.91 4.87 9.56
C PRO A 104 -21.96 4.96 11.10
N MET A 105 -21.42 3.97 11.82
CA MET A 105 -21.43 3.92 13.28
C MET A 105 -20.29 4.70 13.97
N GLU A 106 -19.37 5.34 13.24
CA GLU A 106 -18.27 6.14 13.82
C GLU A 106 -18.59 7.65 13.94
N SER A 107 -19.88 8.02 14.08
CA SER A 107 -20.32 9.42 14.29
C SER A 107 -20.64 9.74 15.75
#